data_AF-A0A520VTW4-F1
#
_entry.id   AF-A0A520VTW4-F1
#
_cell.length_a   1.000
_cell.length_b   1.000
_cell.length_c   1.000
_cell.angle_alpha   90.00
_cell.angle_beta   90.00
_cell.angle_gamma   90.00
#
_symmetry.space_group_name_H-M   'P 1'
#
loop_
_entity.id
_entity.type
_entity.pdbx_description
1 polymer ?
#
loop_
_entity_poly.entity_id
_entity_poly.type
_entity_poly.pdbx_seq_one_letter_code
_entity_poly.pdbx_strand_id
1 'polypeptide(L)'
;MESVVGFVALSAGLIIGLGAAGACIGIGIMGSRFLEASARQPELMNTLQTKMFLLVGLIDAAFIIGTGIALWYTTANPFVS
;
A
#
# COMPACT_ATOMS: atom_id res chain seq x y z
N MET A 1 -21.92 -22.57 1.02
CA MET A 1 -21.93 -21.10 0.91
C MET A 1 -21.24 -20.44 2.10
N GLU A 2 -21.57 -20.79 3.36
CA GLU A 2 -20.89 -20.20 4.54
C GLU A 2 -19.35 -20.36 4.53
N SER A 3 -18.83 -21.52 4.12
CA SER A 3 -17.38 -21.74 4.03
C SER A 3 -16.69 -20.81 3.02
N VAL A 4 -17.34 -20.53 1.89
CA VAL A 4 -16.82 -19.62 0.84
C VAL A 4 -16.77 -18.19 1.37
N VAL A 5 -17.80 -17.74 2.07
CA VAL A 5 -17.84 -16.42 2.71
C VAL A 5 -16.74 -16.27 3.76
N GLY A 6 -16.50 -17.30 4.58
CA GLY A 6 -15.43 -17.32 5.57
C GLY A 6 -14.03 -17.20 4.95
N PHE A 7 -13.76 -17.94 3.86
CA PHE A 7 -12.49 -17.85 3.14
C PHE A 7 -12.31 -16.50 2.44
N VAL A 8 -13.39 -15.91 1.93
CA VAL A 8 -13.36 -14.58 1.31
C VAL A 8 -12.99 -13.51 2.34
N ALA A 9 -13.62 -13.53 3.52
CA ALA A 9 -13.29 -12.59 4.60
C ALA A 9 -11.83 -12.70 5.05
N LEU A 10 -11.31 -13.92 5.19
CA LEU A 10 -9.89 -14.15 5.48
C LEU A 10 -8.98 -13.64 4.37
N SER A 11 -9.30 -13.92 3.11
CA SER A 11 -8.51 -13.47 1.97
C SER A 11 -8.49 -11.94 1.84
N ALA A 12 -9.61 -11.27 2.07
CA ALA A 12 -9.70 -9.81 2.09
C ALA A 12 -8.83 -9.22 3.22
N GLY A 13 -8.90 -9.80 4.42
CA GLY A 13 -8.06 -9.41 5.55
C GLY A 13 -6.56 -9.56 5.27
N LEU A 14 -6.15 -10.65 4.61
CA LEU A 14 -4.76 -10.88 4.24
C LEU A 14 -4.27 -9.91 3.16
N ILE A 15 -5.07 -9.66 2.11
CA ILE A 15 -4.71 -8.72 1.04
C ILE A 15 -4.49 -7.32 1.60
N ILE A 16 -5.43 -6.83 2.41
CA ILE A 16 -5.35 -5.49 3.01
C ILE A 16 -4.21 -5.44 4.05
N GLY A 17 -4.13 -6.43 4.95
CA GLY A 17 -3.14 -6.46 6.02
C GLY A 17 -1.70 -6.52 5.51
N LEU A 18 -1.42 -7.42 4.57
CA LEU A 18 -0.09 -7.54 3.96
C LEU A 18 0.24 -6.34 3.07
N GLY A 19 -0.75 -5.81 2.34
CA GLY A 19 -0.59 -4.60 1.54
C GLY A 19 -0.25 -3.38 2.39
N ALA A 20 -0.97 -3.17 3.50
CA ALA A 20 -0.74 -2.08 4.43
C ALA A 20 0.64 -2.19 5.10
N ALA A 21 1.02 -3.39 5.54
CA ALA A 21 2.34 -3.63 6.12
C ALA A 21 3.47 -3.30 5.12
N GLY A 22 3.34 -3.74 3.86
CA GLY A 22 4.29 -3.43 2.80
C GLY A 22 4.39 -1.93 2.51
N ALA A 23 3.26 -1.23 2.47
CA ALA A 23 3.22 0.21 2.24
C ALA A 23 3.88 1.00 3.38
N CYS A 24 3.55 0.68 4.64
CA CYS A 24 4.15 1.32 5.81
C CYS A 24 5.66 1.13 5.87
N ILE A 25 6.15 -0.08 5.58
CA ILE A 25 7.59 -0.37 5.56
C ILE A 25 8.27 0.40 4.41
N GLY A 26 7.68 0.39 3.21
CA GLY A 26 8.22 1.10 2.05
C GLY A 26 8.33 2.61 2.28
N ILE A 27 7.27 3.24 2.76
CA ILE A 27 7.23 4.67 3.07
C ILE A 27 8.19 5.00 4.22
N GLY A 28 8.26 4.18 5.26
CA GLY A 28 9.17 4.39 6.39
C GLY A 28 10.65 4.37 5.98
N ILE A 29 11.06 3.38 5.18
CA ILE A 29 12.43 3.30 4.66
C ILE A 29 12.72 4.49 3.76
N MET A 30 11.84 4.79 2.81
CA MET A 30 12.02 5.89 1.87
C MET A 30 12.07 7.24 2.59
N GLY A 31 11.18 7.49 3.54
CA GLY A 31 11.14 8.71 4.34
C GLY A 31 12.40 8.90 5.20
N SER A 32 12.91 7.83 5.81
CA SER A 32 14.16 7.91 6.58
C SER A 32 15.36 8.33 5.72
N ARG A 33 15.44 7.84 4.48
CA ARG A 33 16.51 8.19 3.52
C ARG A 33 16.35 9.60 2.97
N PHE A 34 15.12 10.04 2.75
CA PHE A 34 14.84 11.42 2.37
C PHE A 34 15.30 12.40 3.46
N LEU A 35 15.01 12.11 4.74
CA LEU A 35 15.46 12.94 5.86
C LEU A 35 16.98 12.95 6.01
N GLU A 36 17.64 11.79 5.89
CA GLU A 36 19.11 11.68 5.94
C GLU A 36 19.78 12.47 4.81
N ALA A 37 19.26 12.37 3.59
CA ALA A 37 19.79 13.10 2.44
C ALA A 37 19.56 14.61 2.56
N SER A 38 18.38 15.03 3.03
CA SER A 38 18.03 16.45 3.23
C SER A 38 18.86 17.09 4.34
N ALA A 39 19.20 16.34 5.40
CA ALA A 39 20.08 16.80 6.46
C ALA A 39 21.53 16.98 5.99
N ARG A 40 22.00 16.14 5.06
CA ARG A 40 23.36 16.24 4.48
C ARG A 40 23.49 17.33 3.43
N GLN A 41 22.47 17.48 2.58
CA GLN A 41 22.48 18.41 1.45
C GLN A 41 21.13 19.11 1.32
N PRO A 42 20.93 20.24 2.03
CA PRO A 42 19.66 20.98 2.03
C PRO A 42 19.26 21.48 0.64
N GLU A 43 20.24 21.75 -0.24
CA GLU A 43 20.03 22.23 -1.61
C GLU A 43 19.28 21.21 -2.48
N LEU A 44 19.40 19.91 -2.18
CA LEU A 44 18.74 18.84 -2.93
C LEU A 44 17.32 18.54 -2.43
N MET A 45 16.87 19.15 -1.34
CA MET A 45 15.62 18.81 -0.68
C MET A 45 14.39 18.94 -1.61
N ASN A 46 14.30 20.02 -2.38
CA ASN A 46 13.21 20.24 -3.34
C ASN A 46 13.20 19.21 -4.48
N THR A 47 14.38 18.86 -4.98
CA THR A 47 14.53 17.86 -6.06
C THR A 47 14.19 16.45 -5.55
N LEU A 48 14.62 16.12 -4.33
CA LEU A 48 14.34 14.84 -3.69
C LEU A 48 12.86 14.72 -3.28
N GLN A 49 12.21 15.81 -2.87
CA GLN A 49 10.79 15.81 -2.49
C GLN A 49 9.89 15.43 -3.67
N THR A 50 10.18 15.92 -4.87
CA THR A 50 9.42 15.55 -6.07
C THR A 50 9.54 14.05 -6.38
N LYS A 51 10.75 13.49 -6.26
CA LYS A 51 11.00 12.05 -6.43
C LYS A 51 10.35 11.23 -5.31
N MET A 52 10.34 11.76 -4.09
CA MET A 52 9.69 11.17 -2.92
C MET A 52 8.19 10.99 -3.18
N PHE A 53 7.50 12.03 -3.63
CA PHE A 53 6.07 11.96 -3.93
C PHE A 53 5.74 10.95 -5.04
N LEU A 54 6.57 10.87 -6.09
CA LEU A 54 6.40 9.86 -7.13
C LEU A 54 6.51 8.43 -6.56
N LEU A 55 7.50 8.19 -5.71
CA LEU A 55 7.71 6.88 -5.08
C LEU A 55 6.63 6.53 -4.06
N VAL A 56 6.18 7.49 -3.25
CA VAL A 56 5.03 7.31 -2.35
C VAL A 56 3.79 6.93 -3.14
N GLY A 57 3.51 7.66 -4.23
CA GLY A 57 2.38 7.36 -5.10
C GLY A 57 2.45 5.95 -5.70
N LEU A 58 3.64 5.46 -6.04
CA LEU A 58 3.84 4.10 -6.54
C LEU A 58 3.57 3.05 -5.45
N ILE A 59 4.04 3.29 -4.22
CA ILE A 59 3.81 2.41 -3.06
C ILE A 59 2.31 2.32 -2.76
N ASP A 60 1.64 3.48 -2.69
CA ASP A 60 0.21 3.55 -2.40
C ASP A 60 -0.66 3.00 -3.53
N ALA A 61 -0.23 3.14 -4.80
CA ALA A 61 -0.95 2.56 -5.94
C ALA A 61 -1.07 1.03 -5.82
N ALA A 62 0.01 0.35 -5.46
CA ALA A 62 -0.01 -1.11 -5.27
C ALA A 62 -0.96 -1.52 -4.12
N PHE A 63 -0.97 -0.76 -3.02
CA PHE A 63 -1.87 -0.99 -1.89
C PHE A 63 -3.35 -0.74 -2.25
N ILE A 64 -3.65 0.34 -2.98
CA ILE A 64 -5.01 0.68 -3.42
C ILE A 64 -5.56 -0.39 -4.37
N ILE A 65 -4.74 -0.90 -5.30
CA ILE A 65 -5.16 -1.98 -6.20
C ILE A 65 -5.55 -3.23 -5.40
N GLY A 66 -4.71 -3.64 -4.44
CA GLY A 66 -5.01 -4.77 -3.55
C GLY A 66 -6.30 -4.56 -2.75
N THR A 67 -6.46 -3.36 -2.18
CA THR A 67 -7.66 -2.99 -1.40
C THR A 67 -8.91 -2.97 -2.26
N GLY A 68 -8.82 -2.51 -3.51
CA GLY A 68 -9.93 -2.53 -4.47
C GLY A 68 -10.40 -3.95 -4.79
N ILE A 69 -9.47 -4.89 -4.97
CA ILE A 69 -9.79 -6.31 -5.19
C ILE A 69 -10.43 -6.91 -3.93
N ALA A 70 -9.88 -6.64 -2.75
CA ALA A 70 -10.43 -7.13 -1.48
C ALA A 70 -11.86 -6.61 -1.24
N LEU A 71 -12.11 -5.34 -1.56
CA LEU A 71 -13.44 -4.73 -1.47
C LEU A 71 -14.40 -5.40 -2.46
N TRP A 72 -13.98 -5.61 -3.71
CA TRP A 72 -14.78 -6.29 -4.73
C TRP A 72 -15.16 -7.71 -4.31
N TYR A 73 -14.21 -8.49 -3.76
CA TYR A 73 -14.49 -9.82 -3.21
C TYR A 73 -15.46 -9.79 -2.04
N THR A 74 -15.49 -8.70 -1.26
CA THR A 74 -16.36 -8.59 -0.08
C THR A 74 -17.75 -8.09 -0.43
N THR A 75 -17.89 -7.18 -1.41
CA THR A 75 -19.16 -6.51 -1.72
C THR A 75 -19.88 -7.07 -2.94
N ALA A 76 -19.14 -7.57 -3.93
CA ALA A 76 -19.66 -8.09 -5.19
C ALA A 76 -18.98 -9.44 -5.52
N ASN A 77 -19.04 -10.35 -4.56
CA ASN A 77 -18.33 -11.62 -4.59
C ASN A 77 -18.80 -12.51 -5.76
N PRO A 78 -17.93 -12.80 -6.76
CA PRO A 78 -18.28 -13.66 -7.89
C PRO A 78 -18.39 -15.14 -7.53
N PHE A 79 -17.98 -15.54 -6.32
CA PHE A 79 -17.99 -16.93 -5.86
C PHE A 79 -19.24 -17.32 -5.05
N VAL A 80 -20.09 -16.34 -4.74
CA VAL A 80 -21.30 -16.52 -3.91
C VAL A 80 -22.58 -16.26 -4.73
N SER A 81 -22.45 -15.86 -6.00
CA SER A 81 -23.56 -15.73 -6.96
C SER A 81 -24.18 -17.07 -7.33
#